data_AF-A0AAD5TRE4-F1
#
_entry.id   AF-A0AAD5TRE4-F1
#
_cell.length_a   1.000
_cell.length_b   1.000
_cell.length_c   1.000
_cell.angle_alpha   90.00
_cell.angle_beta   90.00
_cell.angle_gamma   90.00
#
_symmetry.space_group_name_H-M   'P 1'
#
loop_
_entity.id
_entity.type
_entity.pdbx_description
1 polymer ?
#
loop_
_entity_poly.entity_id
_entity_poly.type
_entity_poly.pdbx_seq_one_letter_code
_entity_poly.pdbx_strand_id
1 'polypeptide(L)'
;MAGSPSLRNVPSGVYPLFVVMAGAVVGATYFVYHKTTGPDVILAKRTNPTPWNNVQQHENTKLYDHSGYFKSRWSRFSSQKAPESQ
;
A
#
# COMPACT_ATOMS: atom_id res chain seq x y z
N MET A 1 4.50 -15.69 -41.94
CA MET A 1 3.58 -15.51 -40.80
C MET A 1 4.16 -16.30 -39.64
N ALA A 2 4.86 -15.62 -38.71
CA ALA A 2 5.51 -16.28 -37.58
C ALA A 2 4.43 -16.75 -36.60
N GLY A 3 4.41 -18.06 -36.31
CA GLY A 3 3.44 -18.66 -35.40
C GLY A 3 3.51 -18.04 -34.01
N SER A 4 2.36 -17.78 -33.41
CA SER A 4 2.23 -17.22 -32.06
C SER A 4 2.98 -18.11 -31.07
N PRO A 5 3.91 -17.57 -30.26
CA PRO A 5 4.58 -18.38 -29.25
C PRO A 5 3.54 -18.89 -28.24
N SER A 6 3.39 -20.20 -28.15
CA SER A 6 2.45 -20.88 -27.26
C SER A 6 3.14 -21.30 -25.98
N LEU A 7 2.55 -20.94 -24.83
CA LEU A 7 3.02 -21.27 -23.46
C LEU A 7 3.18 -22.78 -23.19
N ARG A 8 2.71 -23.65 -24.10
CA ARG A 8 2.87 -25.11 -24.01
C ARG A 8 4.20 -25.62 -24.57
N ASN A 9 4.89 -24.82 -25.40
CA ASN A 9 6.16 -25.18 -26.05
C ASN A 9 7.37 -24.43 -25.46
N VAL A 10 7.33 -24.11 -24.16
CA VAL A 10 8.47 -23.51 -23.45
C VAL A 10 9.13 -24.53 -22.51
N PRO A 11 10.47 -24.60 -22.47
CA PRO A 11 11.17 -25.47 -21.53
C PRO A 11 10.78 -25.18 -20.08
N SER A 12 10.71 -26.22 -19.26
CA SER A 12 10.31 -26.09 -17.85
C SER A 12 11.21 -25.19 -17.01
N GLY A 13 12.45 -24.97 -17.44
CA GLY A 13 13.39 -24.04 -16.80
C GLY A 13 13.00 -22.56 -16.88
N VAL A 14 12.04 -22.18 -17.73
CA VAL A 14 11.63 -20.77 -17.90
C VAL A 14 10.52 -20.36 -16.92
N TYR A 15 9.76 -21.32 -16.38
CA TYR A 15 8.70 -21.04 -15.39
C TYR A 15 9.17 -20.21 -14.18
N PRO A 16 10.30 -20.50 -13.51
CA PRO A 16 10.75 -19.68 -12.38
C PRO A 16 11.10 -18.24 -12.76
N LEU A 17 11.56 -17.98 -13.99
CA LEU A 17 11.84 -16.62 -14.47
C LEU A 17 10.54 -15.81 -14.57
N PHE A 18 9.47 -16.41 -15.09
CA PHE A 18 8.17 -15.75 -15.14
C PHE A 18 7.60 -15.46 -13.77
N VAL A 19 7.82 -16.35 -12.79
CA VAL A 19 7.37 -16.13 -11.41
C VAL A 19 8.08 -14.93 -10.79
N VAL A 20 9.41 -14.83 -10.93
CA VAL A 20 10.18 -13.70 -10.39
C VAL A 20 9.81 -12.40 -11.08
N MET A 21 9.68 -12.40 -12.41
CA MET A 21 9.31 -11.19 -13.16
C MET A 21 7.88 -10.75 -12.86
N ALA A 22 6.93 -11.68 -12.80
CA ALA A 22 5.56 -11.37 -12.41
C ALA A 22 5.50 -10.81 -10.99
N GLY A 23 6.22 -11.43 -10.05
CA GLY A 23 6.33 -10.94 -8.68
C GLY A 23 6.93 -9.53 -8.60
N ALA A 24 7.98 -9.26 -9.38
CA ALA A 24 8.62 -7.94 -9.43
C ALA A 24 7.68 -6.86 -9.98
N VAL A 25 7.00 -7.12 -11.10
CA VAL A 25 6.07 -6.16 -11.71
C VAL A 25 4.87 -5.92 -10.78
N VAL A 26 4.24 -6.98 -10.27
CA VAL A 26 3.09 -6.85 -9.34
C VAL A 26 3.51 -6.11 -8.07
N GLY A 27 4.67 -6.45 -7.50
CA GLY A 27 5.19 -5.80 -6.29
C GLY A 27 5.50 -4.32 -6.52
N ALA A 28 6.13 -3.97 -7.65
CA ALA A 28 6.42 -2.58 -8.01
C ALA A 28 5.13 -1.78 -8.23
N THR A 29 4.17 -2.32 -8.97
CA THR A 29 2.88 -1.66 -9.20
C THR A 29 2.12 -1.49 -7.89
N TYR A 30 2.07 -2.51 -7.03
CA TYR A 30 1.42 -2.42 -5.72
C TYR A 30 2.09 -1.36 -4.83
N PHE A 31 3.42 -1.31 -4.79
CA PHE A 31 4.15 -0.34 -3.98
C PHE A 31 3.87 1.10 -4.42
N VAL A 32 3.92 1.36 -5.73
CA VAL A 32 3.61 2.69 -6.28
C VAL A 32 2.15 3.04 -5.99
N TYR A 33 1.22 2.14 -6.24
CA TYR A 33 -0.21 2.35 -5.94
C TYR A 33 -0.43 2.66 -4.47
N HIS A 34 0.21 1.91 -3.56
CA HIS A 34 0.10 2.15 -2.13
C HIS A 34 0.65 3.54 -1.76
N LYS A 35 1.80 3.93 -2.30
CA LYS A 35 2.43 5.23 -1.98
C LYS A 35 1.68 6.43 -2.58
N THR A 36 1.12 6.31 -3.78
CA THR A 36 0.35 7.40 -4.40
C THR A 36 -0.95 7.72 -3.65
N THR A 37 -1.41 6.83 -2.76
CA THR A 37 -2.55 7.07 -1.87
C THR A 37 -2.19 7.79 -0.55
N GLY A 38 -0.92 8.15 -0.36
CA GLY A 38 -0.45 8.89 0.83
C GLY A 38 -1.06 10.31 0.94
N PRO A 39 -1.19 10.86 2.17
CA PRO A 39 -1.78 12.18 2.40
C PRO A 39 -0.96 13.34 1.81
N ASP A 40 0.34 13.14 1.60
CA ASP A 40 1.25 14.11 0.99
C ASP A 40 1.14 14.17 -0.54
N VAL A 41 0.48 13.18 -1.16
CA VAL A 41 0.41 13.08 -2.62
C VAL A 41 -0.74 13.92 -3.17
N ILE A 42 -0.41 14.80 -4.11
CA ILE A 42 -1.35 15.75 -4.72
C ILE A 42 -2.52 15.02 -5.41
N LEU A 43 -2.29 13.85 -6.01
CA LEU A 43 -3.33 13.05 -6.67
C LEU A 43 -4.42 12.56 -5.71
N ALA A 44 -4.07 12.29 -4.44
CA ALA A 44 -5.01 11.86 -3.41
C ALA A 44 -5.84 13.02 -2.82
N LYS A 45 -5.52 14.28 -3.13
CA LYS A 45 -6.26 15.46 -2.65
C LYS A 45 -7.64 15.60 -3.31
N ARG A 46 -7.89 14.93 -4.44
CA ARG A 46 -9.19 14.99 -5.14
C ARG A 46 -10.31 14.32 -4.35
N THR A 47 -10.02 13.29 -3.56
CA THR A 47 -10.99 12.55 -2.75
C THR A 47 -11.06 13.04 -1.31
N ASN A 48 -9.97 13.58 -0.77
CA ASN A 48 -9.95 14.23 0.55
C ASN A 48 -9.12 15.52 0.48
N PRO A 49 -9.76 16.67 0.17
CA PRO A 49 -9.06 17.93 -0.09
C PRO A 49 -8.41 18.55 1.15
N THR A 50 -8.83 18.15 2.35
CA THR A 50 -8.29 18.66 3.62
C THR A 50 -7.88 17.51 4.57
N PRO A 51 -6.76 16.81 4.29
CA PRO A 51 -6.26 15.71 5.12
C PRO A 51 -6.14 16.06 6.60
N TRP A 52 -5.69 17.28 6.89
CA TRP A 52 -5.41 17.79 8.23
C TRP A 52 -6.67 18.02 9.07
N ASN A 53 -7.85 18.14 8.44
CA ASN A 53 -9.10 18.40 9.15
C ASN A 53 -9.78 17.12 9.68
N ASN A 54 -9.23 15.95 9.37
CA ASN A 54 -9.77 14.64 9.79
C ASN A 54 -8.93 13.98 10.90
N VAL A 55 -7.88 14.64 11.38
CA VAL A 55 -7.03 14.11 12.45
C VAL A 55 -7.57 14.63 13.77
N GLN A 56 -8.03 13.74 14.65
CA GLN A 56 -8.49 14.14 15.98
C GLN A 56 -7.30 14.43 16.91
N GLN A 57 -7.48 15.32 17.90
CA GLN A 57 -6.39 15.75 18.79
C GLN A 57 -5.73 14.60 19.58
N HIS A 58 -6.41 13.47 19.73
CA HIS A 58 -5.93 12.28 20.43
C HIS A 58 -5.38 11.19 19.50
N GLU A 59 -5.30 11.46 18.19
CA GLU A 59 -4.74 10.56 17.21
C GLU A 59 -3.33 10.98 16.82
N ASN A 60 -2.42 10.00 16.79
CA ASN A 60 -1.06 10.23 16.34
C ASN A 60 -0.95 9.99 14.82
N THR A 61 -0.44 10.97 14.08
CA THR A 61 -0.16 10.88 12.63
C THR A 61 1.20 10.23 12.35
N LYS A 62 2.08 10.11 13.35
CA LYS A 62 3.42 9.55 13.18
C LYS A 62 3.35 8.04 12.95
N LEU A 63 4.19 7.56 12.05
CA LEU A 63 4.37 6.12 11.78
C LEU A 63 4.96 5.36 12.96
N TYR A 64 5.75 6.04 13.81
CA TYR A 64 6.43 5.47 14.96
C TYR A 64 6.61 6.51 16.07
N ASP A 65 6.47 6.07 17.31
CA ASP A 65 6.71 6.85 18.52
C ASP A 65 7.55 5.97 19.47
N HIS A 66 8.66 6.52 19.93
CA HIS A 66 9.58 5.82 20.84
C HIS A 66 8.99 5.68 22.26
N SER A 67 8.02 6.50 22.63
CA SER A 67 7.43 6.54 23.98
C SER A 67 6.40 5.44 24.26
N GLY A 68 5.99 4.66 23.24
CA GLY A 68 4.99 3.60 23.38
C GLY A 68 3.56 4.08 23.65
N TYR A 69 3.34 5.38 23.81
CA TYR A 69 2.01 5.96 24.08
C TYR A 69 1.22 6.14 22.78
N PHE A 70 0.39 5.15 22.43
CA PHE A 70 -0.59 5.26 21.34
C PHE A 70 -2.01 5.06 21.86
N LYS A 71 -2.71 6.16 22.17
CA LYS A 71 -4.14 6.11 22.49
C LYS A 71 -5.01 5.75 21.28
N SER A 72 -4.62 6.17 20.08
CA SER A 72 -5.26 5.77 18.81
C SER A 72 -4.37 6.17 17.64
N ARG A 73 -4.33 5.34 16.58
CA ARG A 73 -3.59 5.63 15.35
C ARG A 73 -4.57 6.09 14.29
N TRP A 74 -4.35 7.29 13.75
CA TRP A 74 -5.16 7.78 12.63
C TRP A 74 -4.99 6.86 11.41
N SER A 75 -6.10 6.39 10.86
CA SER A 75 -6.15 5.56 9.66
C SER A 75 -7.17 6.11 8.68
N ARG A 76 -6.79 6.23 7.41
CA ARG A 76 -7.70 6.65 6.34
C ARG A 76 -8.70 5.56 5.93
N PHE A 77 -8.39 4.28 6.19
CA PHE A 77 -9.13 3.13 5.63
C PHE A 77 -9.65 2.14 6.67
N SER A 78 -9.38 2.34 7.96
CA SER A 78 -9.83 1.41 9.00
C SER A 78 -10.33 2.15 10.23
N SER A 79 -11.57 1.83 10.62
CA SER A 79 -12.06 2.02 11.99
C SER A 79 -11.21 1.16 12.92
N GLN A 80 -10.14 1.71 13.48
CA GLN A 80 -9.39 1.08 14.56
C GLN A 80 -9.81 1.75 15.86
N LYS A 81 -10.85 1.17 16.48
CA LYS A 81 -11.19 1.44 17.88
C LYS A 81 -10.01 0.93 18.72
N ALA A 82 -9.28 1.84 19.36
CA ALA A 82 -8.15 1.48 20.21
C ALA A 82 -8.61 0.59 21.39
N PRO A 83 -7.77 -0.32 21.89
CA PRO A 83 -8.06 -1.02 23.13
C PRO A 83 -8.13 0.01 24.27
N GLU A 84 -9.28 0.04 24.93
CA GLU A 84 -9.52 0.83 26.13
C GLU A 84 -8.52 0.39 27.22
N SER A 85 -7.58 1.27 27.56
CA SER A 85 -6.74 1.08 28.75
C SER A 85 -7.59 1.38 29.98
N GLN A 86 -8.04 0.33 30.67
CA GLN A 86 -8.54 0.36 32.04
C GLN A 86 -7.50 0.95 32.98
#